data_AF-A0A143XUL0-F1
#
_entry.id   AF-A0A143XUL0-F1
#
_cell.length_a   1.000
_cell.length_b   1.000
_cell.length_c   1.000
_cell.angle_alpha   90.00
_cell.angle_beta   90.00
_cell.angle_gamma   90.00
#
_symmetry.space_group_name_H-M   'P 1'
#
loop_
_entity.id
_entity.type
_entity.pdbx_description
1 polymer ?
#
loop_
_entity_poly.entity_id
_entity_poly.type
_entity_poly.pdbx_seq_one_letter_code
_entity_poly.pdbx_strand_id
1 'polypeptide(L)'
;MSSLIVAAAGAGKTTFLVKQALEISENVLITTYTDANEQSIRDKFYEINGCIPSNVTIIPWFSLLLKHGIRPYQSYLIYNRVSGVLLVNKADKRLLKLKDTNEKKYITASGNVYSNMISKLPCVLDRLSNGCVFRRMRKIFSYVFVDEIQDFAGYDLEVIRKLYEVGCNMTLVGDPRQTTYRTHYETKYKKYAGGKIVNFVQENIPEMNIDSTTLATSYRNNQIICDLANQMYPDMKPCDSAMNEKTGHDGIFWIEERDIDNYMETYNPVQLRYDKRTKVNEKFRVTTFGSAKGLTFDRVLIYPTQPMLNWLSGKSRDMKAESLSRFYVAVTRAKYSVGFVYKTKKIPSENIGEKWTLG
;
A
#
# COMPACT_ATOMS: atom_id res chain seq x y z
N MET A 1 15.21 9.40 -16.07
CA MET A 1 15.45 7.94 -15.98
C MET A 1 14.37 7.35 -15.09
N SER A 2 13.79 6.21 -15.47
CA SER A 2 12.71 5.58 -14.69
C SER A 2 13.27 4.86 -13.46
N SER A 3 12.54 4.88 -12.35
CA SER A 3 13.00 4.32 -11.07
C SER A 3 11.90 3.64 -10.25
N LEU A 4 12.27 2.60 -9.51
CA LEU A 4 11.55 2.05 -8.37
C LEU A 4 12.22 2.52 -7.08
N ILE A 5 11.50 3.27 -6.26
CA ILE A 5 11.93 3.73 -4.94
C ILE A 5 11.31 2.82 -3.87
N VAL A 6 12.16 2.04 -3.21
CA VAL A 6 11.81 1.21 -2.05
C VAL A 6 11.91 2.07 -0.80
N ALA A 7 10.77 2.41 -0.23
CA ALA A 7 10.68 3.34 0.89
C ALA A 7 10.39 2.64 2.21
N ALA A 8 10.79 3.28 3.31
CA ALA A 8 10.36 2.93 4.66
C ALA A 8 9.02 3.55 5.05
N ALA A 9 8.37 2.95 6.05
CA ALA A 9 7.18 3.52 6.65
C ALA A 9 7.48 4.90 7.23
N GLY A 10 6.69 5.91 6.86
CA GLY A 10 6.88 7.27 7.35
C GLY A 10 8.02 8.05 6.67
N ALA A 11 8.65 7.50 5.63
CA ALA A 11 9.74 8.18 4.92
C ALA A 11 9.33 9.30 3.96
N GLY A 12 8.03 9.59 3.82
CA GLY A 12 7.54 10.68 2.98
C GLY A 12 7.38 10.36 1.49
N LYS A 13 6.95 9.13 1.14
CA LYS A 13 6.68 8.69 -0.25
C LYS A 13 5.89 9.69 -1.08
N THR A 14 4.74 10.12 -0.56
CA THR A 14 3.86 11.09 -1.23
C THR A 14 4.54 12.45 -1.38
N THR A 15 5.23 12.94 -0.34
CA THR A 15 6.02 14.18 -0.41
C THR A 15 7.09 14.11 -1.48
N PHE A 16 7.80 12.97 -1.59
CA PHE A 16 8.80 12.74 -2.63
C PHE A 16 8.18 12.82 -4.03
N LEU A 17 7.07 12.11 -4.27
CA LEU A 17 6.38 12.16 -5.57
C LEU A 17 5.90 13.56 -5.95
N VAL A 18 5.35 14.30 -4.98
CA VAL A 18 4.91 15.69 -5.20
C VAL A 18 6.09 16.58 -5.58
N LYS A 19 7.20 16.53 -4.82
CA LYS A 19 8.40 17.31 -5.13
C LYS A 19 8.96 16.99 -6.52
N GLN A 20 9.09 15.71 -6.86
CA GLN A 20 9.53 15.29 -8.20
C GLN A 20 8.59 15.79 -9.30
N ALA A 21 7.27 15.83 -9.05
CA ALA A 21 6.30 16.28 -10.06
C ALA A 21 6.36 17.79 -10.28
N LEU A 22 6.66 18.57 -9.25
CA LEU A 22 6.81 20.03 -9.32
C LEU A 22 8.04 20.46 -10.15
N GLU A 23 9.02 19.58 -10.31
CA GLU A 23 10.22 19.81 -11.12
C GLU A 23 10.02 19.55 -12.62
N ILE A 24 8.85 19.02 -13.03
CA ILE A 24 8.58 18.60 -14.40
C ILE A 24 7.61 19.57 -15.09
N SER A 25 7.98 20.01 -16.29
CA SER A 25 7.16 20.93 -17.10
C SER A 25 6.12 20.21 -17.97
N GLU A 26 6.40 18.98 -18.38
CA GLU A 26 5.53 18.16 -19.22
C GLU A 26 4.36 17.55 -18.41
N ASN A 27 3.45 16.87 -19.10
CA ASN A 27 2.28 16.26 -18.45
C ASN A 27 2.68 15.07 -17.56
N VAL A 28 2.39 15.21 -16.27
CA VAL A 28 2.63 14.20 -15.23
C VAL A 28 1.31 13.55 -14.82
N LEU A 29 1.28 12.23 -14.81
CA LEU A 29 0.24 11.44 -14.18
C LEU A 29 0.73 10.95 -12.81
N ILE A 30 -0.04 11.18 -11.76
CA ILE A 30 0.18 10.55 -10.45
C ILE A 30 -1.04 9.68 -10.11
N THR A 31 -0.80 8.40 -9.84
CA THR A 31 -1.85 7.42 -9.57
C THR A 31 -1.55 6.60 -8.33
N THR A 32 -2.61 6.12 -7.69
CA THR A 32 -2.58 5.21 -6.54
C THR A 32 -3.85 4.35 -6.57
N TYR A 33 -3.96 3.34 -5.70
CA TYR A 33 -5.08 2.40 -5.75
C TYR A 33 -6.37 2.92 -5.12
N THR A 34 -6.29 3.78 -4.09
CA THR A 34 -7.45 4.20 -3.28
C THR A 34 -7.75 5.68 -3.44
N ASP A 35 -9.04 6.04 -3.34
CA ASP A 35 -9.47 7.44 -3.36
C ASP A 35 -8.91 8.24 -2.17
N ALA A 36 -8.75 7.59 -1.02
CA ALA A 36 -8.15 8.22 0.17
C ALA A 36 -6.67 8.58 -0.04
N ASN A 37 -5.89 7.70 -0.67
CA ASN A 37 -4.49 8.02 -0.99
C ASN A 37 -4.43 9.11 -2.07
N GLU A 38 -5.36 9.09 -3.03
CA GLU A 38 -5.44 10.12 -4.07
C GLU A 38 -5.70 11.51 -3.48
N GLN A 39 -6.64 11.61 -2.54
CA GLN A 39 -6.89 12.84 -1.79
C GLN A 39 -5.66 13.26 -0.99
N SER A 40 -4.97 12.32 -0.33
CA SER A 40 -3.73 12.62 0.40
C SER A 40 -2.62 13.18 -0.50
N ILE A 41 -2.55 12.78 -1.77
CA ILE A 41 -1.61 13.36 -2.73
C ILE A 41 -2.01 14.80 -3.06
N ARG A 42 -3.31 15.05 -3.30
CA ARG A 42 -3.84 16.41 -3.54
C ARG A 42 -3.55 17.35 -2.39
N ASP A 43 -3.86 16.93 -1.17
CA ASP A 43 -3.64 17.70 0.05
C ASP A 43 -2.15 18.06 0.19
N LYS A 44 -1.25 17.13 -0.18
CA LYS A 44 0.18 17.38 -0.15
C LYS A 44 0.65 18.39 -1.21
N PHE A 45 0.01 18.45 -2.38
CA PHE A 45 0.24 19.55 -3.34
C PHE A 45 -0.19 20.89 -2.77
N TYR A 46 -1.37 20.97 -2.14
CA TYR A 46 -1.83 22.23 -1.54
C TYR A 46 -0.93 22.67 -0.38
N GLU A 47 -0.45 21.73 0.44
CA GLU A 47 0.48 22.02 1.53
C GLU A 47 1.84 22.54 1.03
N ILE A 48 2.42 21.92 0.00
CA ILE A 48 3.79 22.24 -0.47
C ILE A 48 3.82 23.39 -1.47
N ASN A 49 2.83 23.45 -2.37
CA ASN A 49 2.84 24.33 -3.54
C ASN A 49 1.65 25.30 -3.57
N GLY A 50 0.69 25.18 -2.64
CA GLY A 50 -0.53 26.01 -2.61
C GLY A 50 -1.57 25.68 -3.70
N CYS A 51 -1.18 24.95 -4.75
CA CYS A 51 -2.06 24.49 -5.82
C CYS A 51 -1.52 23.23 -6.52
N ILE A 52 -2.37 22.59 -7.32
CA ILE A 52 -1.96 21.52 -8.23
C ILE A 52 -1.68 22.16 -9.61
N PRO A 53 -0.44 22.04 -10.14
CA PRO A 53 -0.11 22.56 -11.46
C PRO A 53 -1.00 21.98 -12.57
N SER A 54 -1.26 22.77 -13.62
CA SER A 54 -2.17 22.36 -14.71
C SER A 54 -1.67 21.16 -15.53
N ASN A 55 -0.35 20.93 -15.55
CA ASN A 55 0.27 19.78 -16.19
C ASN A 55 0.24 18.50 -15.33
N VAL A 56 -0.20 18.58 -14.07
CA VAL A 56 -0.28 17.43 -13.16
C VAL A 56 -1.71 16.89 -13.11
N THR A 57 -1.88 15.63 -13.49
CA THR A 57 -3.13 14.89 -13.33
C THR A 57 -3.00 13.87 -12.21
N ILE A 58 -3.82 14.00 -11.18
CA ILE A 58 -3.92 13.04 -10.07
C ILE A 58 -5.24 12.27 -10.25
N ILE A 59 -5.19 10.94 -10.31
CA ILE A 59 -6.37 10.10 -10.53
C ILE A 59 -6.17 8.69 -9.94
N PRO A 60 -7.21 8.06 -9.35
CA PRO A 60 -7.11 6.68 -8.88
C PRO A 60 -6.89 5.68 -10.02
N TRP A 61 -6.24 4.56 -9.74
CA TRP A 61 -5.83 3.55 -10.72
C TRP A 61 -6.99 3.04 -11.58
N PHE A 62 -8.11 2.67 -10.97
CA PHE A 62 -9.27 2.18 -11.72
C PHE A 62 -9.88 3.27 -12.62
N SER A 63 -9.89 4.51 -12.15
CA SER A 63 -10.37 5.66 -12.90
C SER A 63 -9.46 5.97 -14.09
N LEU A 64 -8.13 5.85 -13.93
CA LEU A 64 -7.16 5.93 -15.03
C LEU A 64 -7.47 4.88 -16.11
N LEU A 65 -7.58 3.61 -15.70
CA LEU A 65 -7.82 2.49 -16.62
C LEU A 65 -9.15 2.64 -17.35
N LEU A 66 -10.22 3.04 -16.66
CA LEU A 66 -11.51 3.31 -17.30
C LEU A 66 -11.42 4.46 -18.31
N LYS A 67 -10.88 5.61 -17.88
CA LYS A 67 -10.92 6.86 -18.65
C LYS A 67 -9.98 6.82 -19.85
N HIS A 68 -8.79 6.24 -19.70
CA HIS A 68 -7.75 6.26 -20.73
C HIS A 68 -7.47 4.89 -21.35
N GLY A 69 -7.66 3.80 -20.61
CA GLY A 69 -7.38 2.44 -21.05
C GLY A 69 -8.56 1.71 -21.72
N ILE A 70 -9.80 2.01 -21.30
CA ILE A 70 -10.99 1.23 -21.69
C ILE A 70 -11.91 2.04 -22.58
N ARG A 71 -12.53 3.12 -22.06
CA ARG A 71 -13.60 3.85 -22.76
C ARG A 71 -13.23 4.31 -24.18
N PRO A 72 -12.01 4.84 -24.46
CA PRO A 72 -11.66 5.27 -25.82
C PRO A 72 -11.54 4.12 -26.83
N TYR A 73 -11.37 2.88 -26.36
CA TYR A 73 -11.12 1.68 -27.18
C TYR A 73 -12.17 0.60 -26.98
N GLN A 74 -13.27 0.90 -26.26
CA GLN A 74 -14.24 -0.09 -25.85
C GLN A 74 -14.86 -0.83 -27.05
N SER A 75 -15.08 -0.13 -28.18
CA SER A 75 -15.72 -0.68 -29.38
C SER A 75 -14.96 -1.81 -30.06
N TYR A 76 -13.69 -2.04 -29.70
CA TYR A 76 -12.94 -3.22 -30.17
C TYR A 76 -13.45 -4.54 -29.57
N LEU A 77 -14.22 -4.49 -28.48
CA LEU A 77 -14.70 -5.69 -27.78
C LEU A 77 -16.11 -5.55 -27.18
N ILE A 78 -16.47 -4.35 -26.73
CA ILE A 78 -17.66 -4.05 -25.93
C ILE A 78 -18.62 -3.23 -26.77
N TYR A 79 -19.84 -3.74 -26.94
CA TYR A 79 -20.87 -3.07 -27.74
C TYR A 79 -21.57 -1.95 -26.98
N ASN A 80 -21.81 -2.14 -25.68
CA ASN A 80 -22.51 -1.19 -24.83
C ASN A 80 -21.57 -0.17 -24.16
N ARG A 81 -22.12 0.96 -23.74
CA ARG A 81 -21.35 1.99 -23.03
C ARG A 81 -20.79 1.45 -21.71
N VAL A 82 -19.50 1.66 -21.48
CA VAL A 82 -18.87 1.40 -20.18
C VAL A 82 -19.24 2.49 -19.17
N SER A 83 -20.09 2.13 -18.21
CA SER A 83 -20.67 3.01 -17.20
C SER A 83 -19.71 3.25 -16.02
N GLY A 84 -19.13 2.18 -15.45
CA GLY A 84 -18.32 2.27 -14.23
C GLY A 84 -17.59 0.97 -13.88
N VAL A 85 -17.30 0.79 -12.59
CA VAL A 85 -16.66 -0.43 -12.04
C VAL A 85 -17.61 -1.10 -11.06
N LEU A 86 -17.75 -2.43 -11.16
CA LEU A 86 -18.36 -3.26 -10.14
C LEU A 86 -17.27 -3.87 -9.27
N LEU A 87 -17.21 -3.48 -8.00
CA LEU A 87 -16.30 -4.08 -7.02
C LEU A 87 -16.75 -5.51 -6.69
N VAL A 88 -15.90 -6.48 -6.97
CA VAL A 88 -16.15 -7.90 -6.67
C VAL A 88 -15.16 -8.44 -5.66
N ASN A 89 -15.69 -9.17 -4.67
CA ASN A 89 -14.90 -9.76 -3.59
C ASN A 89 -14.38 -11.17 -3.90
N LYS A 90 -14.85 -11.80 -4.99
CA LYS A 90 -14.41 -13.12 -5.45
C LYS A 90 -14.46 -13.16 -6.97
N ALA A 91 -13.47 -13.80 -7.58
CA ALA A 91 -13.50 -14.04 -9.01
C ALA A 91 -14.56 -15.10 -9.35
N ASP A 92 -15.43 -14.79 -10.30
CA ASP A 92 -16.37 -15.76 -10.85
C ASP A 92 -15.63 -16.74 -11.77
N LYS A 93 -15.54 -18.00 -11.34
CA LYS A 93 -14.88 -19.07 -12.08
C LYS A 93 -15.50 -19.31 -13.46
N ARG A 94 -16.79 -19.03 -13.65
CA ARG A 94 -17.47 -19.17 -14.94
C ARG A 94 -16.99 -18.09 -15.91
N LEU A 95 -16.90 -16.84 -15.45
CA LEU A 95 -16.40 -15.73 -16.25
C LEU A 95 -14.92 -15.90 -16.63
N LEU A 96 -14.10 -16.41 -15.70
CA LEU A 96 -12.68 -16.68 -15.97
C LEU A 96 -12.44 -17.69 -17.10
N LYS A 97 -13.35 -18.65 -17.29
CA LYS A 97 -13.29 -19.66 -18.37
C LYS A 97 -13.64 -19.11 -19.74
N LEU A 98 -14.28 -17.94 -19.82
CA LEU A 98 -14.62 -17.32 -21.10
C LEU A 98 -13.35 -16.91 -21.86
N LYS A 99 -13.42 -16.97 -23.19
CA LYS A 99 -12.34 -16.45 -24.05
C LYS A 99 -12.20 -14.95 -23.86
N ASP A 100 -10.98 -14.43 -24.06
CA ASP A 100 -10.71 -12.99 -23.92
C ASP A 100 -11.43 -12.13 -24.97
N THR A 101 -11.99 -12.74 -26.02
CA THR A 101 -12.84 -12.10 -27.04
C THR A 101 -14.31 -12.01 -26.63
N ASN A 102 -14.69 -12.51 -25.44
CA ASN A 102 -16.06 -12.44 -24.96
C ASN A 102 -16.22 -11.27 -23.99
N GLU A 103 -17.05 -10.28 -24.34
CA GLU A 103 -17.28 -9.09 -23.52
C GLU A 103 -17.79 -9.40 -22.10
N LYS A 104 -18.60 -10.46 -21.93
CA LYS A 104 -19.21 -10.84 -20.63
C LYS A 104 -18.16 -11.21 -19.60
N LYS A 105 -16.93 -11.52 -20.04
CA LYS A 105 -15.78 -11.73 -19.15
C LYS A 105 -15.41 -10.48 -18.37
N TYR A 106 -15.62 -9.30 -18.95
CA TYR A 106 -15.12 -8.04 -18.42
C TYR A 106 -16.22 -7.13 -17.90
N ILE A 107 -17.43 -7.19 -18.47
CA ILE A 107 -18.49 -6.21 -18.20
C ILE A 107 -19.81 -6.88 -17.81
N THR A 108 -20.55 -6.25 -16.90
CA THR A 108 -21.93 -6.61 -16.57
C THR A 108 -22.88 -6.19 -17.70
N ALA A 109 -24.10 -6.74 -17.70
CA ALA A 109 -25.18 -6.28 -18.58
C ALA A 109 -25.51 -4.78 -18.42
N SER A 110 -25.27 -4.21 -17.23
CA SER A 110 -25.45 -2.78 -16.92
C SER A 110 -24.27 -1.88 -17.34
N GLY A 111 -23.24 -2.44 -17.98
CA GLY A 111 -22.10 -1.68 -18.47
C GLY A 111 -20.99 -1.44 -17.43
N ASN A 112 -20.97 -2.15 -16.30
CA ASN A 112 -19.92 -1.99 -15.29
C ASN A 112 -18.82 -3.02 -15.48
N VAL A 113 -17.55 -2.58 -15.46
CA VAL A 113 -16.39 -3.46 -15.58
C VAL A 113 -16.14 -4.14 -14.23
N TYR A 114 -15.92 -5.45 -14.22
CA TYR A 114 -15.56 -6.16 -12.98
C TYR A 114 -14.18 -5.72 -12.47
N SER A 115 -14.07 -5.38 -11.19
CA SER A 115 -12.83 -4.85 -10.60
C SER A 115 -11.63 -5.79 -10.73
N ASN A 116 -11.84 -7.11 -10.69
CA ASN A 116 -10.77 -8.10 -10.88
C ASN A 116 -10.33 -8.26 -12.35
N MET A 117 -11.01 -7.60 -13.29
CA MET A 117 -10.77 -7.67 -14.73
C MET A 117 -10.34 -6.33 -15.33
N ILE A 118 -10.48 -5.25 -14.56
CA ILE A 118 -10.28 -3.88 -15.03
C ILE A 118 -8.88 -3.60 -15.55
N SER A 119 -7.86 -4.27 -15.00
CA SER A 119 -6.45 -4.12 -15.43
C SER A 119 -6.12 -5.02 -16.62
N LYS A 120 -6.86 -6.12 -16.77
CA LYS A 120 -6.70 -7.02 -17.92
C LYS A 120 -7.31 -6.45 -19.18
N LEU A 121 -8.49 -5.83 -19.08
CA LEU A 121 -9.23 -5.32 -20.23
C LEU A 121 -8.42 -4.32 -21.10
N PRO A 122 -7.74 -3.29 -20.55
CA PRO A 122 -6.86 -2.42 -21.31
C PRO A 122 -5.79 -3.17 -22.10
N CYS A 123 -5.18 -4.22 -21.53
CA CYS A 123 -4.17 -5.03 -22.23
C CYS A 123 -4.77 -5.83 -23.40
N VAL A 124 -6.03 -6.26 -23.27
CA VAL A 124 -6.76 -6.96 -24.33
C VAL A 124 -7.14 -5.98 -25.44
N LEU A 125 -7.67 -4.82 -25.09
CA LEU A 125 -8.01 -3.74 -26.04
C LEU A 125 -6.76 -3.21 -26.75
N ASP A 126 -5.63 -3.11 -26.05
CA ASP A 126 -4.34 -2.73 -26.61
C ASP A 126 -3.92 -3.68 -27.72
N ARG A 127 -4.02 -5.00 -27.48
CA ARG A 127 -3.75 -6.01 -28.50
C ARG A 127 -4.72 -5.92 -29.68
N LEU A 128 -6.02 -5.77 -29.43
CA LEU A 128 -7.04 -5.68 -30.50
C LEU A 128 -6.90 -4.41 -31.34
N SER A 129 -6.38 -3.34 -30.74
CA SER A 129 -6.14 -2.05 -31.38
C SER A 129 -4.69 -1.87 -31.86
N ASN A 130 -3.89 -2.95 -31.93
CA ASN A 130 -2.50 -2.91 -32.40
C ASN A 130 -1.60 -1.90 -31.63
N GLY A 131 -1.75 -1.81 -30.31
CA GLY A 131 -0.93 -0.99 -29.42
C GLY A 131 -1.44 0.42 -29.18
N CYS A 132 -2.65 0.77 -29.66
CA CYS A 132 -3.11 2.15 -29.61
C CYS A 132 -3.38 2.65 -28.19
N VAL A 133 -3.80 1.78 -27.27
CA VAL A 133 -4.17 2.14 -25.90
C VAL A 133 -3.00 2.80 -25.17
N PHE A 134 -1.89 2.08 -25.01
CA PHE A 134 -0.76 2.60 -24.22
C PHE A 134 0.02 3.68 -24.98
N ARG A 135 0.09 3.63 -26.33
CA ARG A 135 0.66 4.73 -27.11
C ARG A 135 -0.10 6.04 -26.91
N ARG A 136 -1.43 6.00 -26.82
CA ARG A 136 -2.23 7.19 -26.50
C ARG A 136 -1.99 7.66 -25.07
N MET A 137 -1.93 6.74 -24.10
CA MET A 137 -1.62 7.10 -22.71
C MET A 137 -0.28 7.82 -22.60
N ARG A 138 0.77 7.33 -23.25
CA ARG A 138 2.10 7.98 -23.33
C ARG A 138 2.05 9.38 -23.94
N LYS A 139 1.25 9.58 -24.99
CA LYS A 139 1.07 10.91 -25.61
C LYS A 139 0.40 11.92 -24.68
N ILE A 140 -0.44 11.46 -23.77
CA ILE A 140 -1.13 12.31 -22.80
C ILE A 140 -0.23 12.56 -21.59
N PHE A 141 0.43 11.51 -21.10
CA PHE A 141 1.25 11.51 -19.90
C PHE A 141 2.66 11.00 -20.23
N SER A 142 3.61 11.93 -20.36
CA SER A 142 5.01 11.59 -20.61
C SER A 142 5.68 11.04 -19.35
N TYR A 143 5.21 11.46 -18.18
CA TYR A 143 5.66 11.00 -16.87
C TYR A 143 4.52 10.30 -16.14
N VAL A 144 4.82 9.14 -15.54
CA VAL A 144 3.84 8.33 -14.79
C VAL A 144 4.40 7.96 -13.43
N PHE A 145 3.83 8.53 -12.39
CA PHE A 145 4.18 8.31 -11.00
C PHE A 145 3.14 7.42 -10.33
N VAL A 146 3.60 6.40 -9.61
CA VAL A 146 2.74 5.43 -8.94
C VAL A 146 3.08 5.37 -7.47
N ASP A 147 2.15 5.77 -6.61
CA ASP A 147 2.26 5.61 -5.16
C ASP A 147 1.68 4.27 -4.71
N GLU A 148 2.26 3.70 -3.67
CA GLU A 148 1.90 2.39 -3.09
C GLU A 148 1.97 1.23 -4.11
N ILE A 149 3.01 1.21 -4.97
CA ILE A 149 3.17 0.17 -6.02
C ILE A 149 3.15 -1.27 -5.49
N GLN A 150 3.48 -1.49 -4.21
CA GLN A 150 3.43 -2.83 -3.60
C GLN A 150 2.01 -3.42 -3.50
N ASP A 151 0.96 -2.60 -3.66
CA ASP A 151 -0.44 -3.07 -3.69
C ASP A 151 -0.88 -3.52 -5.10
N PHE A 152 -0.05 -3.28 -6.12
CA PHE A 152 -0.34 -3.68 -7.50
C PHE A 152 -0.01 -5.16 -7.69
N ALA A 153 -0.90 -5.89 -8.36
CA ALA A 153 -0.70 -7.30 -8.62
C ALA A 153 -1.28 -7.73 -9.98
N GLY A 154 -0.84 -8.89 -10.47
CA GLY A 154 -1.40 -9.48 -11.67
C GLY A 154 -1.34 -8.54 -12.89
N TYR A 155 -2.47 -8.27 -13.52
CA TYR A 155 -2.52 -7.39 -14.69
C TYR A 155 -2.24 -5.92 -14.38
N ASP A 156 -2.28 -5.48 -13.12
CA ASP A 156 -1.78 -4.13 -12.78
C ASP A 156 -0.32 -3.98 -13.18
N LEU A 157 0.50 -4.98 -12.84
CA LEU A 157 1.93 -5.02 -13.16
C LEU A 157 2.16 -5.14 -14.68
N GLU A 158 1.28 -5.82 -15.41
CA GLU A 158 1.34 -5.85 -16.88
C GLU A 158 1.09 -4.45 -17.48
N VAL A 159 0.16 -3.67 -16.93
CA VAL A 159 -0.06 -2.29 -17.37
C VAL A 159 1.19 -1.44 -17.09
N ILE A 160 1.81 -1.58 -15.91
CA ILE A 160 3.08 -0.89 -15.59
C ILE A 160 4.16 -1.24 -16.62
N ARG A 161 4.34 -2.53 -16.91
CA ARG A 161 5.29 -3.01 -17.93
C ARG A 161 5.02 -2.38 -19.30
N LYS A 162 3.76 -2.38 -19.74
CA LYS A 162 3.37 -1.81 -21.04
C LYS A 162 3.53 -0.29 -21.13
N LEU A 163 3.26 0.44 -20.04
CA LEU A 163 3.52 1.89 -19.98
C LEU A 163 5.02 2.18 -20.08
N TYR A 164 5.86 1.37 -19.43
CA TYR A 164 7.31 1.45 -19.60
C TYR A 164 7.73 1.15 -21.05
N GLU A 165 7.25 0.06 -21.65
CA GLU A 165 7.61 -0.35 -23.03
C GLU A 165 7.27 0.70 -24.08
N VAL A 166 6.16 1.44 -23.92
CA VAL A 166 5.82 2.52 -24.85
C VAL A 166 6.66 3.78 -24.63
N GLY A 167 7.49 3.84 -23.59
CA GLY A 167 8.44 4.92 -23.32
C GLY A 167 7.93 6.02 -22.38
N CYS A 168 7.10 5.69 -21.40
CA CYS A 168 6.80 6.61 -20.29
C CYS A 168 7.99 6.69 -19.32
N ASN A 169 8.30 7.89 -18.84
CA ASN A 169 9.23 8.07 -17.72
C ASN A 169 8.49 7.74 -16.41
N MET A 170 8.91 6.68 -15.72
CA MET A 170 8.14 6.15 -14.58
C MET A 170 8.88 6.33 -13.25
N THR A 171 8.16 6.76 -12.23
CA THR A 171 8.63 6.74 -10.84
C THR A 171 7.65 5.94 -10.00
N LEU A 172 8.05 4.73 -9.63
CA LEU A 172 7.26 3.82 -8.81
C LEU A 172 7.75 3.96 -7.37
N VAL A 173 6.86 4.22 -6.42
CA VAL A 173 7.23 4.40 -5.01
C VAL A 173 6.38 3.47 -4.16
N GLY A 174 7.01 2.71 -3.27
CA GLY A 174 6.30 1.75 -2.43
C GLY A 174 7.15 1.15 -1.33
N ASP A 175 6.47 0.51 -0.38
CA ASP A 175 7.11 -0.24 0.69
C ASP A 175 6.71 -1.73 0.61
N PRO A 176 7.58 -2.62 0.11
CA PRO A 176 7.37 -4.06 0.05
C PRO A 176 6.92 -4.71 1.37
N ARG A 177 7.22 -4.09 2.51
CA ARG A 177 6.85 -4.55 3.86
C ARG A 177 5.38 -4.30 4.19
N GLN A 178 4.71 -3.43 3.43
CA GLN A 178 3.33 -2.99 3.68
C GLN A 178 2.31 -3.60 2.70
N THR A 179 2.54 -4.81 2.19
CA THR A 179 1.57 -5.49 1.31
C THR A 179 0.40 -6.04 2.14
N THR A 180 -0.68 -5.28 2.23
CA THR A 180 -1.90 -5.66 2.99
C THR A 180 -3.08 -6.06 2.13
N TYR A 181 -3.06 -5.73 0.83
CA TYR A 181 -4.15 -6.01 -0.10
C TYR A 181 -3.76 -7.06 -1.14
N ARG A 182 -4.64 -8.04 -1.36
CA ARG A 182 -4.62 -8.88 -2.56
C ARG A 182 -5.64 -8.30 -3.53
N THR A 183 -5.16 -7.50 -4.47
CA THR A 183 -5.99 -6.76 -5.43
C THR A 183 -6.56 -7.67 -6.52
N HIS A 184 -5.92 -8.81 -6.83
CA HIS A 184 -6.38 -9.72 -7.89
C HIS A 184 -6.26 -11.20 -7.55
N TYR A 185 -7.26 -11.98 -7.94
CA TYR A 185 -7.29 -13.45 -7.85
C TYR A 185 -6.66 -14.14 -9.08
N GLU A 186 -6.07 -13.37 -9.99
CA GLU A 186 -5.55 -13.87 -11.26
C GLU A 186 -4.20 -14.57 -11.12
N THR A 187 -3.91 -15.47 -12.08
CA THR A 187 -2.70 -16.31 -12.08
C THR A 187 -1.49 -15.61 -12.66
N LYS A 188 -1.68 -14.63 -13.57
CA LYS A 188 -0.57 -13.88 -14.17
C LYS A 188 0.21 -13.17 -13.07
N TYR A 189 1.54 -13.26 -13.11
CA TYR A 189 2.44 -12.61 -12.13
C TYR A 189 2.18 -12.97 -10.66
N LYS A 190 1.48 -14.08 -10.37
CA LYS A 190 1.23 -14.54 -9.00
C LYS A 190 2.53 -14.75 -8.20
N LYS A 191 3.65 -15.08 -8.85
CA LYS A 191 4.97 -15.22 -8.21
C LYS A 191 5.49 -13.93 -7.58
N TYR A 192 5.02 -12.77 -8.04
CA TYR A 192 5.43 -11.45 -7.53
C TYR A 192 4.46 -10.87 -6.48
N ALA A 193 3.39 -11.58 -6.15
CA ALA A 193 2.49 -11.16 -5.08
C ALA A 193 3.20 -11.19 -3.71
N GLY A 194 2.72 -10.35 -2.77
CA GLY A 194 3.22 -10.36 -1.38
C GLY A 194 4.57 -9.66 -1.21
N GLY A 195 4.72 -8.44 -1.74
CA GLY A 195 5.92 -7.62 -1.52
C GLY A 195 7.08 -7.87 -2.50
N LYS A 196 6.91 -8.71 -3.53
CA LYS A 196 7.98 -9.04 -4.48
C LYS A 196 8.02 -8.10 -5.70
N ILE A 197 7.71 -6.82 -5.48
CA ILE A 197 7.72 -5.80 -6.54
C ILE A 197 9.14 -5.56 -7.09
N VAL A 198 10.15 -5.64 -6.23
CA VAL A 198 11.56 -5.53 -6.62
C VAL A 198 11.90 -6.62 -7.64
N ASN A 199 11.57 -7.88 -7.35
CA ASN A 199 11.79 -9.00 -8.27
C ASN A 199 11.03 -8.82 -9.59
N PHE A 200 9.80 -8.28 -9.54
CA PHE A 200 9.05 -7.99 -10.76
C PHE A 200 9.81 -7.00 -11.65
N VAL A 201 10.28 -5.88 -11.08
CA VAL A 201 11.02 -4.86 -11.82
C VAL A 201 12.33 -5.43 -12.37
N GLN A 202 13.12 -6.12 -11.56
CA GLN A 202 14.37 -6.76 -12.01
C GLN A 202 14.16 -7.73 -13.18
N GLU A 203 13.11 -8.55 -13.13
CA GLU A 203 12.87 -9.60 -14.11
C GLU A 203 12.12 -9.12 -15.38
N ASN A 204 11.34 -8.03 -15.30
CA ASN A 204 10.45 -7.60 -16.40
C ASN A 204 10.73 -6.18 -16.91
N ILE A 205 11.52 -5.38 -16.18
CA ILE A 205 11.89 -4.00 -16.50
C ILE A 205 13.36 -3.75 -16.07
N PRO A 206 14.33 -4.49 -16.61
CA PRO A 206 15.70 -4.56 -16.08
C PRO A 206 16.47 -3.22 -16.14
N GLU A 207 16.07 -2.32 -17.03
CA GLU A 207 16.66 -0.98 -17.18
C GLU A 207 16.15 0.05 -16.15
N MET A 208 15.11 -0.27 -15.38
CA MET A 208 14.60 0.61 -14.34
C MET A 208 15.53 0.60 -13.13
N ASN A 209 15.98 1.79 -12.71
CA ASN A 209 16.83 1.93 -11.53
C ASN A 209 16.07 1.53 -10.26
N ILE A 210 16.71 0.79 -9.36
CA ILE A 210 16.12 0.40 -8.06
C ILE A 210 16.88 1.13 -6.96
N ASP A 211 16.17 2.01 -6.26
CA ASP A 211 16.72 2.81 -5.18
C ASP A 211 16.06 2.41 -3.85
N SER A 212 16.88 1.89 -2.94
CA SER A 212 16.47 1.51 -1.57
C SER A 212 17.01 2.46 -0.51
N THR A 213 17.54 3.61 -0.92
CA THR A 213 18.35 4.50 -0.07
C THR A 213 17.71 5.86 0.16
N THR A 214 17.12 6.46 -0.87
CA THR A 214 16.58 7.83 -0.81
C THR A 214 15.49 7.99 0.26
N LEU A 215 14.63 6.97 0.42
CA LEU A 215 13.53 6.99 1.39
C LEU A 215 13.73 5.96 2.51
N ALA A 216 14.94 5.89 3.05
CA ALA A 216 15.30 4.96 4.13
C ALA A 216 15.15 5.54 5.55
N THR A 217 14.79 6.81 5.72
CA THR A 217 14.64 7.45 7.04
C THR A 217 13.17 7.80 7.30
N SER A 218 12.63 7.34 8.44
CA SER A 218 11.27 7.68 8.88
C SER A 218 11.24 9.03 9.59
N TYR A 219 10.32 9.89 9.18
CA TYR A 219 10.00 11.14 9.87
C TYR A 219 8.81 10.97 10.84
N ARG A 220 8.26 9.75 10.93
CA ARG A 220 7.10 9.43 11.76
C ARG A 220 7.51 8.74 13.05
N ASN A 221 8.18 7.60 12.92
CA ASN A 221 8.43 6.66 14.00
C ASN A 221 9.71 7.06 14.71
N ASN A 222 9.75 6.97 16.05
CA ASN A 222 11.01 7.06 16.77
C ASN A 222 11.93 5.85 16.51
N GLN A 223 13.20 5.95 16.94
CA GLN A 223 14.21 4.93 16.66
C GLN A 223 13.83 3.55 17.23
N ILE A 224 13.26 3.49 18.44
CA ILE A 224 12.87 2.22 19.08
C ILE A 224 11.83 1.47 18.23
N ILE A 225 10.85 2.20 17.68
CA ILE A 225 9.84 1.62 16.79
C ILE A 225 10.46 1.20 15.46
N CYS A 226 11.38 2.00 14.90
CA CYS A 226 12.13 1.65 13.69
C CYS A 226 12.97 0.38 13.89
N ASP A 227 13.66 0.23 15.02
CA ASP A 227 14.49 -0.93 15.32
C ASP A 227 13.65 -2.21 15.41
N LEU A 228 12.50 -2.17 16.09
CA LEU A 228 11.56 -3.29 16.11
C LEU A 228 11.06 -3.62 14.70
N ALA A 229 10.74 -2.60 13.90
CA ALA A 229 10.28 -2.78 12.52
C ALA A 229 11.38 -3.36 11.60
N ASN A 230 12.64 -3.01 11.82
CA ASN A 230 13.79 -3.55 11.09
C ASN A 230 14.01 -5.03 11.42
N GLN A 231 13.82 -5.44 12.68
CA GLN A 231 13.91 -6.86 13.08
C GLN A 231 12.89 -7.75 12.35
N MET A 232 11.76 -7.20 11.90
CA MET A 232 10.75 -7.92 11.12
C MET A 232 11.21 -8.27 9.70
N TYR A 233 12.15 -7.50 9.14
CA TYR A 233 12.65 -7.64 7.76
C TYR A 233 14.18 -7.47 7.72
N PRO A 234 14.94 -8.43 8.30
CA PRO A 234 16.39 -8.31 8.46
C PRO A 234 17.15 -8.28 7.12
N ASP A 235 16.58 -8.86 6.06
CA ASP A 235 17.20 -8.90 4.73
C ASP A 235 17.00 -7.61 3.92
N MET A 236 16.22 -6.65 4.45
CA MET A 236 15.98 -5.36 3.82
C MET A 236 16.87 -4.29 4.43
N LYS A 237 17.15 -3.23 3.66
CA LYS A 237 17.89 -2.08 4.19
C LYS A 237 17.18 -1.53 5.44
N PRO A 238 17.89 -1.36 6.56
CA PRO A 238 17.30 -0.84 7.78
C PRO A 238 16.78 0.58 7.58
N CYS A 239 15.75 0.91 8.34
CA CYS A 239 15.18 2.24 8.44
C CYS A 239 15.68 2.93 9.71
N ASP A 240 16.18 4.15 9.57
CA ASP A 240 16.51 5.02 10.69
C ASP A 240 15.36 5.99 10.99
N SER A 241 15.41 6.65 12.15
CA SER A 241 14.47 7.69 12.55
C SER A 241 15.09 9.08 12.46
N ALA A 242 14.37 10.02 11.86
CA ALA A 242 14.59 11.46 12.03
C ALA A 242 13.64 12.08 13.06
N MET A 243 12.76 11.28 13.68
CA MET A 243 11.84 11.71 14.73
C MET A 243 12.54 11.75 16.08
N ASN A 244 12.66 12.94 16.68
CA ASN A 244 13.40 13.17 17.92
C ASN A 244 12.55 13.76 19.07
N GLU A 245 11.25 13.99 18.86
CA GLU A 245 10.34 14.47 19.89
C GLU A 245 10.20 13.42 21.01
N LYS A 246 10.20 13.88 22.27
CA LYS A 246 9.99 13.04 23.46
C LYS A 246 8.73 13.51 24.16
N THR A 247 7.85 12.56 24.48
CA THR A 247 6.54 12.82 25.07
C THR A 247 6.39 12.24 26.47
N GLY A 248 7.43 11.59 26.99
CA GLY A 248 7.44 10.99 28.33
C GLY A 248 6.86 9.57 28.38
N HIS A 249 6.19 9.13 27.32
CA HIS A 249 5.72 7.75 27.13
C HIS A 249 6.04 7.30 25.71
N ASP A 250 7.33 7.07 25.47
CA ASP A 250 7.92 6.80 24.17
C ASP A 250 8.57 5.40 24.16
N GLY A 251 8.36 4.65 23.08
CA GLY A 251 8.94 3.30 22.92
C GLY A 251 7.89 2.19 22.92
N ILE A 252 8.25 1.02 23.45
CA ILE A 252 7.45 -0.19 23.38
C ILE A 252 7.08 -0.63 24.80
N PHE A 253 5.80 -0.93 25.01
CA PHE A 253 5.27 -1.30 26.32
C PHE A 253 4.44 -2.58 26.26
N TRP A 254 4.53 -3.40 27.30
CA TRP A 254 3.66 -4.56 27.52
C TRP A 254 2.52 -4.20 28.47
N ILE A 255 1.29 -4.33 28.00
CA ILE A 255 0.08 -4.00 28.77
C ILE A 255 -0.62 -5.31 29.13
N GLU A 256 -0.72 -5.58 30.43
CA GLU A 256 -1.45 -6.75 30.94
C GLU A 256 -2.95 -6.56 30.70
N GLU A 257 -3.70 -7.64 30.43
CA GLU A 257 -5.14 -7.52 30.10
C GLU A 257 -5.96 -6.76 31.15
N ARG A 258 -5.62 -6.89 32.44
CA ARG A 258 -6.27 -6.17 33.55
C ARG A 258 -5.99 -4.67 33.59
N ASP A 259 -4.91 -4.23 32.93
CA ASP A 259 -4.36 -2.89 33.00
C ASP A 259 -4.75 -2.05 31.76
N ILE A 260 -5.47 -2.65 30.81
CA ILE A 260 -5.89 -2.01 29.56
C ILE A 260 -6.68 -0.74 29.83
N ASP A 261 -7.72 -0.77 30.67
CA ASP A 261 -8.60 0.39 30.84
C ASP A 261 -7.85 1.58 31.44
N ASN A 262 -7.00 1.35 32.45
CA ASN A 262 -6.15 2.40 33.02
C ASN A 262 -5.17 2.96 31.98
N TYR A 263 -4.56 2.11 31.15
CA TYR A 263 -3.67 2.53 30.07
C TYR A 263 -4.41 3.37 29.01
N MET A 264 -5.63 2.97 28.67
CA MET A 264 -6.48 3.69 27.72
C MET A 264 -6.89 5.07 28.25
N GLU A 265 -7.25 5.18 29.53
CA GLU A 265 -7.58 6.47 30.16
C GLU A 265 -6.36 7.39 30.28
N THR A 266 -5.18 6.83 30.57
CA THR A 266 -3.95 7.61 30.76
C THR A 266 -3.40 8.16 29.44
N TYR A 267 -3.33 7.34 28.39
CA TYR A 267 -2.61 7.69 27.15
C TYR A 267 -3.49 7.83 25.91
N ASN A 268 -4.77 7.44 25.99
CA ASN A 268 -5.74 7.44 24.89
C ASN A 268 -5.17 6.95 23.53
N PRO A 269 -4.49 5.78 23.48
CA PRO A 269 -3.90 5.28 22.26
C PRO A 269 -4.98 4.77 21.29
N VAL A 270 -4.68 4.75 20.00
CA VAL A 270 -5.57 4.10 19.02
C VAL A 270 -5.42 2.58 19.12
N GLN A 271 -6.54 1.89 19.33
CA GLN A 271 -6.56 0.43 19.42
C GLN A 271 -6.47 -0.19 18.03
N LEU A 272 -5.49 -1.05 17.82
CA LEU A 272 -5.25 -1.75 16.57
C LEU A 272 -5.48 -3.26 16.76
N ARG A 273 -6.39 -3.82 15.95
CA ARG A 273 -6.69 -5.26 15.94
C ARG A 273 -6.52 -5.87 14.55
N TYR A 274 -6.21 -7.16 14.49
CA TYR A 274 -6.08 -7.86 13.21
C TYR A 274 -7.38 -7.86 12.41
N ASP A 275 -8.49 -8.16 13.08
CA ASP A 275 -9.84 -8.10 12.53
C ASP A 275 -10.88 -7.86 13.65
N LYS A 276 -12.15 -7.71 13.27
CA LYS A 276 -13.25 -7.36 14.18
C LYS A 276 -13.57 -8.41 15.25
N ARG A 277 -13.07 -9.64 15.15
CA ARG A 277 -13.33 -10.72 16.12
C ARG A 277 -12.60 -10.49 17.44
N THR A 278 -11.49 -9.76 17.42
CA THR A 278 -10.80 -9.34 18.64
C THR A 278 -11.63 -8.26 19.33
N LYS A 279 -12.11 -8.60 20.53
CA LYS A 279 -12.81 -7.66 21.42
C LYS A 279 -11.82 -6.63 21.97
N VAL A 280 -12.25 -5.38 22.03
CA VAL A 280 -11.48 -4.23 22.52
C VAL A 280 -12.42 -3.29 23.27
N ASN A 281 -11.90 -2.27 23.94
CA ASN A 281 -12.75 -1.29 24.62
C ASN A 281 -13.38 -0.33 23.59
N GLU A 282 -14.68 -0.45 23.35
CA GLU A 282 -15.38 0.32 22.31
C GLU A 282 -15.59 1.81 22.65
N LYS A 283 -15.30 2.22 23.89
CA LYS A 283 -15.33 3.65 24.29
C LYS A 283 -14.25 4.48 23.60
N PHE A 284 -13.17 3.82 23.17
CA PHE A 284 -12.01 4.46 22.56
C PHE A 284 -11.89 4.13 21.09
N ARG A 285 -11.12 4.94 20.37
CA ARG A 285 -10.90 4.76 18.92
C ARG A 285 -10.28 3.40 18.63
N VAL A 286 -10.90 2.66 17.71
CA VAL A 286 -10.43 1.35 17.22
C VAL A 286 -10.35 1.33 15.70
N THR A 287 -9.32 0.68 15.16
CA THR A 287 -9.25 0.35 13.73
C THR A 287 -8.58 -1.01 13.51
N THR A 288 -8.68 -1.54 12.30
CA THR A 288 -7.99 -2.78 11.92
C THR A 288 -6.60 -2.48 11.39
N PHE A 289 -5.67 -3.44 11.42
CA PHE A 289 -4.33 -3.28 10.85
C PHE A 289 -4.38 -2.84 9.37
N GLY A 290 -5.29 -3.43 8.58
CA GLY A 290 -5.48 -3.06 7.18
C GLY A 290 -5.99 -1.63 7.01
N SER A 291 -7.06 -1.27 7.75
CA SER A 291 -7.64 0.08 7.71
C SER A 291 -6.74 1.17 8.29
N ALA A 292 -5.73 0.79 9.08
CA ALA A 292 -4.74 1.71 9.62
C ALA A 292 -3.64 2.09 8.61
N LYS A 293 -3.49 1.33 7.50
CA LYS A 293 -2.49 1.63 6.47
C LYS A 293 -2.69 3.04 5.94
N GLY A 294 -1.60 3.79 5.76
CA GLY A 294 -1.62 5.19 5.36
C GLY A 294 -1.87 6.18 6.51
N LEU A 295 -2.50 5.75 7.60
CA LEU A 295 -2.73 6.60 8.77
C LEU A 295 -1.48 6.73 9.65
N THR A 296 -1.50 7.76 10.49
CA THR A 296 -0.49 8.04 11.51
C THR A 296 -1.20 8.34 12.83
N PHE A 297 -0.69 7.80 13.93
CA PHE A 297 -1.19 8.02 15.28
C PHE A 297 -0.05 8.36 16.22
N ASP A 298 -0.33 9.14 17.25
CA ASP A 298 0.67 9.47 18.26
C ASP A 298 1.06 8.22 19.05
N ARG A 299 0.05 7.44 19.50
CA ARG A 299 0.24 6.19 20.24
C ARG A 299 -0.73 5.11 19.75
N VAL A 300 -0.29 3.86 19.80
CA VAL A 300 -1.14 2.70 19.43
C VAL A 300 -1.13 1.63 20.50
N LEU A 301 -2.27 0.97 20.71
CA LEU A 301 -2.38 -0.25 21.50
C LEU A 301 -2.72 -1.41 20.57
N ILE A 302 -1.76 -2.30 20.35
CA ILE A 302 -1.88 -3.45 19.46
C ILE A 302 -2.36 -4.66 20.25
N TYR A 303 -3.38 -5.32 19.72
CA TYR A 303 -3.85 -6.62 20.16
C TYR A 303 -3.23 -7.69 19.26
N PRO A 304 -2.06 -8.26 19.64
CA PRO A 304 -1.33 -9.19 18.78
C PRO A 304 -2.08 -10.52 18.64
N THR A 305 -1.90 -11.17 17.49
CA THR A 305 -2.34 -12.55 17.28
C THR A 305 -1.35 -13.53 17.94
N GLN A 306 -1.72 -14.79 18.13
CA GLN A 306 -0.80 -15.79 18.70
C GLN A 306 0.52 -15.92 17.91
N PRO A 307 0.53 -15.94 16.57
CA PRO A 307 1.79 -15.90 15.80
C PRO A 307 2.64 -14.64 16.08
N MET A 308 2.02 -13.47 16.26
CA MET A 308 2.74 -12.23 16.58
C MET A 308 3.33 -12.27 17.99
N LEU A 309 2.62 -12.84 18.96
CA LEU A 309 3.15 -13.08 20.31
C LEU A 309 4.33 -14.06 20.30
N ASN A 310 4.23 -15.14 19.51
CA ASN A 310 5.33 -16.10 19.34
C ASN A 310 6.55 -15.45 18.69
N TRP A 311 6.33 -14.53 17.74
CA TRP A 311 7.39 -13.75 17.10
C TRP A 311 8.05 -12.78 18.09
N LEU A 312 7.26 -11.98 18.81
CA LEU A 312 7.76 -11.02 19.81
C LEU A 312 8.53 -11.70 20.94
N SER A 313 8.09 -12.90 21.36
CA SER A 313 8.77 -13.68 22.40
C SER A 313 10.02 -14.43 21.93
N GLY A 314 10.34 -14.40 20.63
CA GLY A 314 11.44 -15.16 20.06
C GLY A 314 11.20 -16.68 19.97
N LYS A 315 10.02 -17.18 20.41
CA LYS A 315 9.67 -18.60 20.35
C LYS A 315 9.61 -19.15 18.94
N SER A 316 9.17 -18.34 17.98
CA SER A 316 9.17 -18.69 16.56
C SER A 316 9.19 -17.44 15.71
N ARG A 317 10.08 -17.41 14.71
CA ARG A 317 10.06 -16.38 13.66
C ARG A 317 9.18 -16.76 12.46
N ASP A 318 8.59 -17.95 12.47
CA ASP A 318 7.72 -18.40 11.39
C ASP A 318 6.37 -17.69 11.46
N MET A 319 6.16 -16.77 10.52
CA MET A 319 4.90 -16.06 10.35
C MET A 319 4.62 -15.91 8.86
N LYS A 320 3.37 -16.20 8.46
CA LYS A 320 2.92 -15.99 7.08
C LYS A 320 3.19 -14.55 6.66
N ALA A 321 3.70 -14.35 5.44
CA ALA A 321 4.08 -13.03 4.91
C ALA A 321 2.99 -11.96 5.06
N GLU A 322 1.71 -12.32 4.87
CA GLU A 322 0.58 -11.40 5.07
C GLU A 322 0.42 -10.98 6.53
N SER A 323 0.55 -11.91 7.48
CA SER A 323 0.49 -11.61 8.91
C SER A 323 1.65 -10.72 9.35
N LEU A 324 2.86 -10.99 8.85
CA LEU A 324 4.06 -10.18 9.11
C LEU A 324 3.88 -8.75 8.55
N SER A 325 3.39 -8.62 7.31
CA SER A 325 3.16 -7.31 6.68
C SER A 325 2.11 -6.49 7.43
N ARG A 326 1.01 -7.12 7.87
CA ARG A 326 -0.01 -6.46 8.69
C ARG A 326 0.53 -6.06 10.07
N PHE A 327 1.40 -6.88 10.65
CA PHE A 327 2.04 -6.58 11.93
C PHE A 327 2.99 -5.38 11.81
N TYR A 328 3.83 -5.38 10.77
CA TYR A 328 4.68 -4.25 10.43
C TYR A 328 3.88 -2.96 10.22
N VAL A 329 2.76 -3.02 9.48
CA VAL A 329 1.87 -1.87 9.33
C VAL A 329 1.40 -1.38 10.69
N ALA A 330 0.91 -2.27 11.57
CA ALA A 330 0.39 -1.89 12.88
C ALA A 330 1.44 -1.18 13.76
N VAL A 331 2.64 -1.75 13.85
CA VAL A 331 3.76 -1.18 14.62
C VAL A 331 4.16 0.19 14.08
N THR A 332 4.27 0.32 12.75
CA THR A 332 4.76 1.56 12.10
C THR A 332 3.72 2.69 12.01
N ARG A 333 2.54 2.55 12.62
CA ARG A 333 1.54 3.64 12.68
C ARG A 333 1.80 4.64 13.79
N ALA A 334 2.47 4.22 14.88
CA ALA A 334 2.75 5.07 16.03
C ALA A 334 3.93 6.00 15.78
N LYS A 335 3.80 7.26 16.24
CA LYS A 335 4.93 8.18 16.33
C LYS A 335 5.77 7.94 17.58
N TYR A 336 5.09 7.86 18.72
CA TYR A 336 5.70 7.92 20.04
C TYR A 336 5.76 6.56 20.73
N SER A 337 4.64 5.84 20.83
CA SER A 337 4.67 4.54 21.51
C SER A 337 3.71 3.48 20.98
N VAL A 338 4.15 2.23 21.17
CA VAL A 338 3.44 1.01 20.83
C VAL A 338 3.22 0.19 22.10
N GLY A 339 1.97 0.02 22.48
CA GLY A 339 1.57 -0.94 23.50
C GLY A 339 1.24 -2.30 22.89
N PHE A 340 1.68 -3.40 23.48
CA PHE A 340 1.27 -4.76 23.15
C PHE A 340 0.48 -5.39 24.30
N VAL A 341 -0.75 -5.80 24.01
CA VAL A 341 -1.57 -6.52 24.98
C VAL A 341 -1.08 -7.95 25.15
N TYR A 342 -0.95 -8.40 26.40
CA TYR A 342 -0.65 -9.79 26.74
C TYR A 342 -1.52 -10.32 27.88
N LYS A 343 -1.69 -11.65 27.93
CA LYS A 343 -2.56 -12.35 28.90
C LYS A 343 -1.81 -13.29 29.84
N THR A 344 -0.53 -13.53 29.58
CA THR A 344 0.28 -14.49 30.33
C THR A 344 0.78 -13.89 31.65
N LYS A 345 1.11 -14.74 32.64
CA LYS A 345 1.66 -14.27 33.92
C LYS A 345 3.00 -13.54 33.80
N LYS A 346 3.80 -13.88 32.78
CA LYS A 346 5.08 -13.24 32.46
C LYS A 346 4.97 -12.46 31.16
N ILE A 347 5.76 -11.40 31.04
CA ILE A 347 5.87 -10.66 29.79
C ILE A 347 6.41 -11.58 28.68
N PRO A 348 5.92 -11.47 27.44
CA PRO A 348 6.36 -12.36 26.36
C PRO A 348 7.84 -12.22 25.99
N SER A 349 8.44 -11.05 26.19
CA SER A 349 9.85 -10.78 25.90
C SER A 349 10.41 -9.77 26.88
N GLU A 350 11.56 -10.08 27.48
CA GLU A 350 12.32 -9.15 28.33
C GLU A 350 13.23 -8.23 27.48
N ASN A 351 13.45 -8.57 26.21
CA ASN A 351 14.33 -7.83 25.30
C ASN A 351 13.59 -6.84 24.39
N ILE A 352 12.25 -6.87 24.40
CA ILE A 352 11.42 -6.00 23.57
C ILE A 352 10.47 -5.24 24.48
N GLY A 353 10.74 -3.95 24.68
CA GLY A 353 9.88 -3.07 25.46
C GLY A 353 9.84 -3.36 26.96
N GLU A 354 9.09 -2.55 27.68
CA GLU A 354 9.03 -2.57 29.15
C GLU A 354 7.63 -2.95 29.63
N LYS A 355 7.52 -3.55 30.82
CA LYS A 355 6.20 -3.80 31.42
C LYS A 355 5.58 -2.46 31.83
N TRP A 356 4.39 -2.15 31.34
CA TRP A 356 3.63 -1.02 31.84
C TRP A 356 3.11 -1.31 33.24
N THR A 357 3.23 -0.33 34.13
CA THR A 357 2.68 -0.37 35.48
C THR A 357 1.97 0.95 35.75
N LEU A 358 0.90 0.88 36.54
CA LEU A 358 0.23 2.09 37.02
C LEU A 358 1.17 2.76 38.04
N GLY A 359 1.56 4.00 37.73
CA GLY A 359 2.42 4.82 38.59
C GLY A 359 1.71 5.40 39.80
#